data_AF-A0A4P8P9C5-F1
#
_entry.id   AF-A0A4P8P9C5-F1
#
_cell.length_a   1.000
_cell.length_b   1.000
_cell.length_c   1.000
_cell.angle_alpha   90.00
_cell.angle_beta   90.00
_cell.angle_gamma   90.00
#
_symmetry.space_group_name_H-M   'P 1'
#
loop_
_entity.id
_entity.type
_entity.pdbx_description
1 polymer ?
#
loop_
_entity_poly.entity_id
_entity_poly.type
_entity_poly.pdbx_seq_one_letter_code
_entity_poly.pdbx_strand_id
1 'polypeptide(L)' 'MSHAPLHPPMTSDSTILGRCPDCGAEIEPYQSLIEFEEADGTTGVFAECYSCDEVVRPE' A
#
# COMPACT_ATOMS: atom_id res chain seq x y z
N MET A 1 37.71 9.17 4.49
CA MET A 1 36.29 9.60 4.37
C MET A 1 35.57 8.52 3.59
N SER A 2 34.91 7.59 4.27
CA SER A 2 34.17 6.50 3.63
C SER A 2 32.94 6.22 4.49
N HIS A 3 31.86 6.97 4.28
CA HIS A 3 30.55 6.57 4.78
C HIS A 3 30.06 5.46 3.86
N ALA A 4 30.20 4.21 4.31
CA ALA A 4 29.45 3.10 3.74
C ALA A 4 27.96 3.31 4.07
N PRO A 5 27.03 3.21 3.11
CA PRO A 5 25.61 3.16 3.44
C PRO A 5 25.33 1.79 4.07
N LEU A 6 25.05 1.77 5.37
CA LEU A 6 24.58 0.58 6.10
C LEU A 6 23.06 0.38 5.92
N HIS A 7 22.54 0.56 4.70
CA HIS A 7 21.15 0.22 4.44
C HIS A 7 21.14 -1.12 3.70
N PRO A 8 20.68 -2.22 4.34
CA PRO A 8 20.38 -3.42 3.57
C PRO A 8 19.38 -3.03 2.46
N PRO A 9 19.41 -3.68 1.29
CA PRO A 9 18.28 -3.56 0.39
C PRO A 9 17.07 -4.02 1.22
N MET A 10 16.16 -3.10 1.56
CA MET A 10 14.82 -3.54 1.91
C MET A 10 14.36 -4.28 0.67
N THR A 11 14.31 -5.61 0.76
CA THR A 11 13.50 -6.40 -0.15
C THR A 11 12.08 -5.93 0.11
N SER A 12 11.69 -4.86 -0.58
CA SER A 12 10.31 -4.51 -0.81
C SER A 12 9.77 -5.65 -1.65
N ASP A 13 9.52 -6.81 -1.03
CA ASP A 13 8.50 -7.75 -1.45
C ASP A 13 7.15 -7.06 -1.20
N SER A 14 7.02 -5.89 -1.80
CA SER A 14 5.89 -5.00 -1.74
C SER A 14 4.96 -5.56 -2.79
N THR A 15 4.30 -6.66 -2.44
CA THR A 15 3.14 -7.09 -3.22
C THR A 15 2.19 -5.91 -3.15
N ILE A 16 1.94 -5.27 -4.30
CA ILE A 16 0.99 -4.18 -4.43
C ILE A 16 -0.30 -4.55 -3.67
N LEU A 17 -0.85 -3.61 -2.89
CA LEU A 17 -2.09 -3.86 -2.15
C LEU A 17 -3.27 -4.07 -3.08
N GLY A 18 -3.20 -3.49 -4.28
CA GLY A 18 -4.21 -3.57 -5.32
C GLY A 18 -4.15 -2.34 -6.21
N ARG A 19 -5.24 -2.07 -6.92
CA ARG A 19 -5.39 -0.86 -7.74
C ARG A 19 -6.48 0.06 -7.20
N CYS A 20 -6.33 1.36 -7.46
CA CYS A 20 -7.37 2.34 -7.18
C CYS A 20 -8.56 2.08 -8.11
N PRO A 21 -9.78 1.86 -7.58
CA PRO A 21 -10.96 1.58 -8.40
C PRO A 21 -11.39 2.77 -9.26
N ASP A 22 -10.99 3.99 -8.90
CA ASP A 22 -11.39 5.22 -9.62
C ASP A 22 -10.48 5.54 -10.81
N CYS A 23 -9.16 5.33 -10.66
CA CYS A 23 -8.18 5.72 -11.69
C CYS A 23 -7.27 4.59 -12.19
N GLY A 24 -7.31 3.41 -11.57
CA GLY A 24 -6.48 2.24 -11.91
C GLY A 24 -5.01 2.34 -11.49
N ALA A 25 -4.62 3.39 -10.77
CA ALA A 25 -3.26 3.55 -10.24
C ALA A 25 -2.94 2.43 -9.25
N GLU A 26 -1.69 1.97 -9.24
CA GLU A 26 -1.22 0.96 -8.30
C GLU A 26 -1.14 1.56 -6.89
N ILE A 27 -1.62 0.81 -5.91
CA ILE A 27 -1.60 1.19 -4.51
C ILE A 27 -0.55 0.36 -3.80
N GLU A 28 0.43 1.04 -3.22
CA GLU A 28 1.53 0.43 -2.50
C GLU A 28 1.19 0.18 -1.01
N PRO A 29 1.83 -0.79 -0.35
CA PRO A 29 1.67 -1.07 1.09
C PRO A 29 1.81 0.14 2.00
N TYR A 30 2.72 1.06 1.70
CA TYR A 30 2.91 2.28 2.50
C TYR A 30 1.77 3.29 2.37
N GLN A 31 0.87 3.11 1.40
CA GLN A 31 -0.34 3.90 1.24
C GLN A 31 -1.52 3.33 2.06
N SER A 32 -1.37 2.14 2.68
CA SER A 32 -2.37 1.62 3.62
C SER A 32 -2.55 2.57 4.80
N LEU A 33 -3.81 2.81 5.15
CA LEU A 33 -4.21 3.59 6.30
C LEU A 33 -4.67 2.69 7.44
N ILE A 34 -5.48 1.67 7.10
CA ILE A 34 -6.02 0.71 8.06
C ILE A 34 -6.37 -0.61 7.39
N GLU A 35 -6.02 -1.71 8.07
CA GLU A 35 -6.49 -3.05 7.78
C GLU A 35 -7.65 -3.40 8.73
N PHE A 36 -8.68 -4.07 8.22
CA PHE A 36 -9.86 -4.43 9.00
C PHE A 36 -10.33 -5.84 8.63
N GLU A 37 -10.99 -6.50 9.57
CA GLU A 37 -11.65 -7.79 9.35
C GLU A 37 -13.15 -7.56 9.11
N GLU A 38 -13.69 -8.15 8.04
CA GLU A 38 -15.12 -8.16 7.73
C GLU A 38 -15.84 -9.27 8.52
N ALA A 39 -17.17 -9.19 8.58
CA ALA A 39 -17.96 -10.13 9.38
C ALA A 39 -17.88 -11.59 8.88
N ASP A 40 -17.53 -11.81 7.61
CA ASP A 40 -17.28 -13.12 7.01
C ASP A 40 -15.85 -13.64 7.25
N GLY A 41 -15.00 -12.87 7.94
CA GLY A 41 -13.63 -13.24 8.30
C GLY A 41 -12.60 -12.91 7.22
N THR A 42 -12.98 -12.23 6.14
CA THR A 42 -12.03 -11.67 5.16
C THR A 42 -11.38 -10.41 5.70
N THR A 43 -10.14 -10.14 5.29
CA THR A 43 -9.44 -8.88 5.61
C THR A 43 -9.56 -7.92 4.44
N GLY A 44 -9.94 -6.67 4.73
CA GLY A 44 -9.91 -5.56 3.80
C GLY A 44 -8.91 -4.50 4.22
N VAL A 45 -8.56 -3.61 3.29
CA VAL A 45 -7.68 -2.46 3.54
C VAL A 45 -8.31 -1.19 2.98
N PHE A 46 -8.20 -0.09 3.73
CA PHE A 46 -8.37 1.26 3.21
C PHE A 46 -7.00 1.88 3.00
N ALA A 47 -6.80 2.51 1.85
CA ALA A 47 -5.55 3.13 1.45
C ALA A 47 -5.79 4.50 0.80
N GLU A 48 -4.81 5.38 0.85
CA GLU A 48 -4.87 6.68 0.17
C GLU A 48 -4.32 6.58 -1.25
N CYS A 49 -5.12 6.96 -2.25
CA CYS A 49 -4.66 7.08 -3.63
C CYS A 49 -4.10 8.49 -3.87
N TYR A 50 -2.77 8.60 -4.01
CA TYR A 50 -2.10 9.88 -4.29
C TYR A 50 -2.42 10.48 -5.67
N SER A 51 -2.97 9.69 -6.59
CA SER A 51 -3.41 10.22 -7.90
C SER A 51 -4.77 10.89 -7.82
N CYS A 52 -5.65 10.41 -6.94
CA CYS A 52 -6.99 10.95 -6.72
C CYS A 52 -7.06 11.92 -5.53
N ASP A 53 -6.05 11.88 -4.64
CA ASP A 53 -6.06 12.55 -3.33
C ASP A 53 -7.26 12.09 -2.47
N GLU A 54 -7.62 10.80 -2.56
CA GLU A 54 -8.81 10.23 -1.91
C GLU A 54 -8.53 8.88 -1.25
N VAL A 55 -9.31 8.55 -0.21
CA VAL A 55 -9.26 7.25 0.48
C VAL A 55 -10.12 6.23 -0.27
N VAL A 56 -9.50 5.13 -0.67
CA VAL A 56 -10.12 4.08 -1.49
C VAL A 56 -9.93 2.70 -0.87
N ARG A 57 -10.71 1.73 -1.38
CA ARG A 57 -10.47 0.29 -1.16
C ARG A 57 -9.79 -0.28 -2.41
N PRO A 58 -8.52 -0.71 -2.32
CA PRO A 58 -7.83 -1.32 -3.45
C PRO A 58 -8.53 -2.61 -3.93
N GLU A 59 -8.55 -2.83 -5.25
CA GLU A 59 -9.07 -4.03 -5.93
C GLU A 59 -8.00 -5.07 -6.28
#